data_AF-A0A2V8UFJ6-F1
#
_entry.id   AF-A0A2V8UFJ6-F1
#
_cell.length_a   1.000
_cell.length_b   1.000
_cell.length_c   1.000
_cell.angle_alpha   90.00
_cell.angle_beta   90.00
_cell.angle_gamma   90.00
#
_symmetry.space_group_name_H-M   'P 1'
#
loop_
_entity.id
_entity.type
_entity.pdbx_description
1 polymer ?
#
loop_
_entity_poly.entity_id
_entity_poly.type
_entity_poly.pdbx_seq_one_letter_code
_entity_poly.pdbx_strand_id
1 'polypeptide(L)'
;MNQCAISFADSLPDGVGGNSPVNHSRFATTAHDRLRILERYRRIAMVGLSSNPFRPSHFAAIYLISEGYDVIPVNPRESEVLGRKSYPSLAAIPGLVEVVDIFRESSAVPEIVEEAIAAGAKVIWMQLGVIHEQAA
;
A
#
# COMPACT_ATOMS: atom_id res chain seq x y z
N MET A 1 8.00 33.39 -1.36
CA MET A 1 8.07 33.33 0.13
C MET A 1 6.83 32.64 0.63
N ASN A 2 7.04 31.62 1.46
CA ASN A 2 6.08 30.60 1.88
C ASN A 2 4.89 31.17 2.66
N GLN A 3 3.68 30.68 2.34
CA GLN A 3 2.69 30.37 3.36
C GLN A 3 2.16 28.95 3.12
N CYS A 4 2.66 28.06 3.96
CA CYS A 4 2.13 26.73 4.20
C CYS A 4 0.95 26.91 5.17
N ALA A 5 -0.26 26.52 4.76
CA ALA A 5 -1.42 26.44 5.63
C ALA A 5 -1.78 24.96 5.82
N ILE A 6 -1.52 24.46 7.02
CA ILE A 6 -1.91 23.15 7.52
C ILE A 6 -3.09 23.38 8.46
N SER A 7 -4.07 22.46 8.37
CA SER A 7 -5.22 22.22 9.27
C SER A 7 -6.57 22.68 8.71
N PHE A 8 -7.54 21.77 8.70
CA PHE A 8 -8.80 21.95 9.43
C PHE A 8 -9.28 20.61 10.00
N ALA A 9 -9.39 20.57 11.32
CA ALA A 9 -10.33 19.73 12.04
C ALA A 9 -11.71 20.43 11.97
N ASP A 10 -12.73 19.74 11.43
CA ASP A 10 -14.09 19.66 11.98
C ASP A 10 -15.10 18.99 11.02
N SER A 11 -15.74 17.92 11.53
CA SER A 11 -17.05 17.31 11.20
C SER A 11 -17.21 16.21 10.11
N LEU A 12 -17.70 15.05 10.62
CA LEU A 12 -18.41 13.88 10.05
C LEU A 12 -17.62 12.56 9.82
N PRO A 13 -18.26 11.38 10.10
CA PRO A 13 -17.59 10.14 10.47
C PRO A 13 -17.28 9.27 9.25
N ASP A 14 -16.45 9.76 8.34
CA ASP A 14 -16.18 9.05 7.08
C ASP A 14 -14.92 8.19 7.16
N GLY A 15 -14.72 7.55 8.32
CA GLY A 15 -13.59 6.66 8.56
C GLY A 15 -13.51 5.47 7.61
N VAL A 16 -12.47 4.67 7.78
CA VAL A 16 -12.38 3.32 7.20
C VAL A 16 -13.61 2.51 7.68
N GLY A 17 -14.07 1.49 6.95
CA GLY A 17 -15.38 0.83 7.20
C GLY A 17 -15.73 0.65 8.69
N GLY A 18 -16.99 0.87 9.08
CA GLY A 18 -17.40 1.26 10.46
C GLY A 18 -16.84 0.49 11.67
N ASN A 19 -16.33 -0.74 11.51
CA ASN A 19 -15.67 -1.52 12.57
C ASN A 19 -14.14 -1.48 12.51
N SER A 20 -13.57 -0.56 11.74
CA SER A 20 -12.13 -0.50 11.53
C SER A 20 -11.43 0.04 12.77
N PRO A 21 -10.42 -0.68 13.30
CA PRO A 21 -9.68 -0.27 14.48
C PRO A 21 -8.86 1.02 14.26
N VAL A 22 -8.65 1.45 13.01
CA VAL A 22 -7.95 2.70 12.71
C VAL A 22 -8.83 3.95 12.75
N ASN A 23 -10.16 3.82 12.90
CA ASN A 23 -11.10 4.95 12.85
C ASN A 23 -10.87 6.04 13.90
N HIS A 24 -10.19 5.71 15.00
CA HIS A 24 -9.84 6.65 16.07
C HIS A 24 -8.36 7.06 16.06
N SER A 25 -7.61 6.63 15.05
CA SER A 25 -6.18 6.92 14.92
C SER A 25 -5.95 8.08 13.94
N ARG A 26 -4.78 8.71 14.03
CA ARG A 26 -4.31 9.71 13.05
C ARG A 26 -4.13 9.14 11.63
N PHE A 27 -4.24 7.82 11.46
CA PHE A 27 -4.10 7.10 10.20
C PHE A 27 -5.47 6.81 9.54
N ALA A 28 -6.58 7.21 10.17
CA ALA A 28 -7.89 7.11 9.55
C ALA A 28 -7.93 7.92 8.25
N THR A 29 -8.11 7.24 7.12
CA THR A 29 -8.32 7.88 5.82
C THR A 29 -9.80 7.85 5.47
N THR A 30 -10.29 8.93 4.85
CA THR A 30 -11.66 8.95 4.33
C THR A 30 -11.77 8.22 3.00
N ALA A 31 -13.00 7.91 2.56
CA ALA A 31 -13.21 7.39 1.20
C ALA A 31 -12.67 8.35 0.13
N HIS A 32 -12.82 9.65 0.34
CA HIS A 32 -12.29 10.69 -0.53
C HIS A 32 -10.75 10.71 -0.56
N ASP A 33 -10.09 10.51 0.59
CA ASP A 33 -8.62 10.46 0.64
C ASP A 33 -8.08 9.23 -0.08
N ARG A 34 -8.72 8.07 0.11
CA ARG A 34 -8.37 6.84 -0.60
C ARG A 34 -8.55 6.99 -2.10
N LEU A 35 -9.65 7.59 -2.55
CA LEU A 35 -9.87 7.88 -3.96
C LEU A 35 -8.76 8.79 -4.52
N ARG A 36 -8.43 9.88 -3.82
CA ARG A 36 -7.36 10.81 -4.24
C ARG A 36 -6.00 10.12 -4.38
N ILE A 37 -5.68 9.19 -3.48
CA ILE A 37 -4.46 8.38 -3.54
C ILE A 37 -4.44 7.52 -4.81
N LEU A 38 -5.53 6.80 -5.07
CA LEU A 38 -5.70 5.90 -6.22
C LEU A 38 -5.69 6.65 -7.56
N GLU A 39 -6.24 7.86 -7.60
CA GLU A 39 -6.19 8.72 -8.79
C GLU A 39 -4.79 9.28 -9.06
N ARG A 40 -4.03 9.59 -8.00
CA ARG A 40 -2.73 10.27 -8.11
C ARG A 40 -1.57 9.31 -8.36
N TYR A 41 -1.56 8.16 -7.70
CA TYR A 41 -0.44 7.24 -7.71
C TYR A 41 -0.81 5.96 -8.43
N ARG A 42 -0.07 5.65 -9.50
CA ARG A 42 -0.41 4.53 -10.40
C ARG A 42 0.58 3.39 -10.30
N ARG A 43 1.75 3.63 -9.71
CA ARG A 43 2.83 2.63 -9.59
C ARG A 43 2.87 2.02 -8.19
N ILE A 44 2.50 0.74 -8.12
CA ILE A 44 2.25 0.03 -6.86
C ILE A 44 3.22 -1.14 -6.73
N ALA A 45 4.09 -1.12 -5.74
CA ALA A 45 4.86 -2.29 -5.34
C ALA A 45 4.03 -3.14 -4.37
N MET A 46 3.71 -4.37 -4.77
CA MET A 46 2.89 -5.28 -3.98
C MET A 46 3.75 -6.34 -3.30
N VAL A 47 3.95 -6.16 -1.99
CA VAL A 47 4.78 -7.03 -1.15
C VAL A 47 4.00 -8.26 -0.71
N GLY A 48 4.50 -9.44 -1.07
CA GLY A 48 3.80 -10.72 -0.84
C GLY A 48 2.82 -11.08 -1.96
N LEU A 49 2.93 -10.48 -3.14
CA LEU A 49 2.19 -10.92 -4.32
C LEU A 49 2.62 -12.35 -4.70
N SER A 50 1.65 -13.26 -4.83
CA SER A 50 1.88 -14.67 -5.18
C SER A 50 1.18 -15.03 -6.48
N SER A 51 1.76 -15.98 -7.21
CA SER A 51 1.14 -16.59 -8.39
C SER A 51 -0.05 -17.51 -8.06
N ASN A 52 -0.24 -17.86 -6.78
CA ASN A 52 -1.32 -18.72 -6.33
C ASN A 52 -2.68 -17.98 -6.36
N PRO A 53 -3.66 -18.44 -7.16
CA PRO A 53 -4.96 -17.78 -7.33
C PRO A 53 -5.84 -17.77 -6.07
N PHE A 54 -5.53 -18.62 -5.08
CA PHE A 54 -6.24 -18.66 -3.79
C PHE A 54 -5.70 -17.62 -2.78
N ARG A 55 -4.63 -16.89 -3.12
CA ARG A 55 -4.09 -15.84 -2.26
C ARG A 55 -4.81 -14.50 -2.54
N PRO A 56 -5.25 -13.77 -1.50
CA PRO A 56 -5.90 -12.46 -1.69
C PRO A 56 -5.10 -11.48 -2.54
N SER A 57 -3.76 -11.49 -2.41
CA SER A 57 -2.88 -10.63 -3.20
C SER A 57 -3.00 -10.87 -4.71
N HIS A 58 -3.26 -12.11 -5.13
CA HIS A 58 -3.42 -12.45 -6.54
C HIS A 58 -4.65 -11.78 -7.15
N PHE A 59 -5.79 -11.84 -6.46
CA PHE A 59 -7.02 -11.21 -6.91
C PHE A 59 -6.91 -9.68 -6.91
N ALA A 60 -6.35 -9.09 -5.86
CA ALA A 60 -6.11 -7.65 -5.78
C ALA A 60 -5.22 -7.16 -6.94
N ALA A 61 -4.17 -7.91 -7.27
CA ALA A 61 -3.29 -7.60 -8.40
C ALA A 61 -4.02 -7.67 -9.74
N ILE A 62 -4.85 -8.69 -9.99
CA ILE A 62 -5.66 -8.78 -11.22
C ILE A 62 -6.52 -7.52 -11.38
N TYR A 63 -7.23 -7.13 -10.33
CA TYR A 63 -8.10 -5.95 -10.36
C TYR A 63 -7.32 -4.65 -10.63
N LEU A 64 -6.23 -4.41 -9.90
CA LEU A 64 -5.40 -3.23 -10.11
C LEU A 64 -4.81 -3.20 -11.52
N ILE A 65 -4.36 -4.34 -12.04
CA ILE A 65 -3.85 -4.42 -13.42
C ILE A 65 -4.97 -4.14 -14.43
N SER A 66 -6.18 -4.67 -14.24
CA SER A 66 -7.31 -4.40 -15.15
C SER A 66 -7.74 -2.93 -15.14
N GLU A 67 -7.60 -2.26 -14.00
CA GLU A 67 -7.84 -0.81 -13.85
C GLU A 67 -6.65 0.05 -14.35
N GLY A 68 -5.62 -0.56 -14.93
CA GLY A 68 -4.50 0.12 -15.57
C GLY A 68 -3.46 0.67 -14.59
N TYR A 69 -3.29 0.06 -13.42
CA TYR A 69 -2.18 0.35 -12.51
C TYR A 69 -0.91 -0.41 -12.93
N ASP A 70 0.25 0.19 -12.68
CA ASP A 70 1.54 -0.48 -12.81
C ASP A 70 1.85 -1.23 -11.52
N VAL A 71 1.38 -2.47 -11.43
CA VAL A 71 1.65 -3.36 -10.29
C VAL A 71 3.02 -4.02 -10.48
N ILE A 72 3.86 -3.93 -9.45
CA ILE A 72 5.20 -4.53 -9.39
C ILE A 72 5.19 -5.61 -8.30
N PRO A 73 5.27 -6.90 -8.65
CA PRO A 73 5.36 -7.96 -7.67
C PRO A 73 6.65 -7.90 -6.87
N VAL A 74 6.53 -8.01 -5.54
CA VAL A 74 7.67 -8.13 -4.63
C VAL A 74 7.52 -9.41 -3.81
N ASN A 75 8.25 -10.44 -4.22
CA ASN A 75 8.26 -11.73 -3.55
C ASN A 75 9.52 -12.52 -3.94
N PRO A 76 10.47 -12.77 -3.02
CA PRO A 76 11.71 -13.49 -3.31
C PRO A 76 11.51 -14.96 -3.68
N ARG A 77 10.31 -15.51 -3.49
CA ARG A 77 9.97 -16.91 -3.84
C ARG A 77 9.41 -17.05 -5.24
N GLU A 78 9.13 -15.95 -5.93
CA GLU A 78 8.51 -15.93 -7.26
C GLU A 78 9.46 -15.17 -8.20
N SER A 79 9.64 -15.66 -9.42
CA SER A 79 10.38 -14.93 -10.47
C SER A 79 9.47 -14.02 -11.30
N GLU A 80 8.19 -14.39 -11.43
CA GLU A 80 7.19 -13.70 -12.23
C GLU A 80 5.80 -13.97 -11.67
N VAL A 81 4.92 -12.97 -11.66
CA VAL A 81 3.51 -13.11 -11.29
C VAL A 81 2.66 -12.32 -12.29
N LEU A 82 1.63 -12.95 -12.86
CA LEU A 82 0.71 -12.33 -13.83
C LEU A 82 1.42 -11.65 -15.03
N GLY A 83 2.45 -12.29 -15.57
CA GLY A 83 3.21 -11.75 -16.71
C GLY A 83 4.20 -10.64 -16.34
N ARG A 84 4.39 -10.36 -15.04
CA ARG A 84 5.21 -9.25 -14.54
C ARG A 84 6.35 -9.79 -13.71
N LYS A 85 7.56 -9.28 -13.95
CA LYS A 85 8.76 -9.65 -13.21
C LYS A 85 8.59 -9.40 -11.71
N SER A 86 8.88 -10.41 -10.90
CA SER A 86 8.90 -10.29 -9.45
C SER A 86 10.30 -9.90 -8.96
N TYR A 87 10.35 -9.02 -7.97
CA TYR A 87 11.58 -8.57 -7.33
C TYR A 87 11.70 -9.16 -5.93
N PRO A 88 12.92 -9.45 -5.45
CA PRO A 88 13.12 -10.05 -4.13
C PRO A 88 12.87 -9.09 -2.97
N SER A 89 12.98 -7.78 -3.20
CA SER A 89 12.80 -6.71 -2.19
C SER A 89 12.41 -5.39 -2.86
N LEU A 90 11.99 -4.40 -2.07
CA LEU A 90 11.66 -3.06 -2.59
C LEU A 90 12.88 -2.35 -3.17
N ALA A 91 14.05 -2.54 -2.56
CA ALA A 91 15.31 -1.96 -3.01
C ALA A 91 15.78 -2.48 -4.39
N ALA A 92 15.32 -3.66 -4.81
CA ALA A 92 15.66 -4.24 -6.10
C ALA A 92 14.83 -3.67 -7.27
N ILE A 93 13.78 -2.89 -6.98
CA ILE A 93 12.88 -2.34 -8.00
C ILE A 93 13.56 -1.17 -8.71
N PRO A 94 13.61 -1.14 -10.05
CA PRO A 94 14.13 -0.02 -10.79
C PRO A 94 13.13 1.16 -10.79
N GLY A 95 13.65 2.34 -10.45
CA GLY A 95 12.89 3.60 -10.43
C GLY A 95 12.04 3.79 -9.18
N LEU A 96 11.17 4.79 -9.21
CA LEU A 96 10.36 5.18 -8.06
C LEU A 96 9.19 4.23 -7.79
N VAL A 97 8.97 3.93 -6.52
CA VAL A 97 7.77 3.26 -6.01
C VAL A 97 6.92 4.31 -5.30
N GLU A 98 5.68 4.47 -5.71
CA GLU A 98 4.79 5.50 -5.14
C GLU A 98 3.94 4.94 -4.01
N VAL A 99 3.39 3.74 -4.21
CA VAL A 99 2.57 3.02 -3.25
C VAL A 99 3.22 1.67 -2.94
N VAL A 100 3.30 1.32 -1.66
CA VAL A 100 3.68 -0.02 -1.20
C VAL A 100 2.45 -0.68 -0.59
N ASP A 101 1.95 -1.75 -1.22
CA ASP A 101 0.79 -2.52 -0.77
C ASP A 101 1.24 -3.86 -0.14
N ILE A 102 0.90 -4.08 1.13
CA ILE A 102 1.50 -5.12 1.97
C ILE A 102 0.50 -6.26 2.24
N PHE A 103 0.82 -7.46 1.73
CA PHE A 103 0.10 -8.72 1.98
C PHE A 103 0.91 -9.69 2.85
N ARG A 104 1.70 -9.16 3.78
CA ARG A 104 2.49 -9.94 4.74
C ARG A 104 1.87 -9.86 6.13
N GLU A 105 2.30 -10.76 7.00
CA GLU A 105 1.94 -10.77 8.42
C GLU A 105 2.43 -9.51 9.15
N SER A 106 1.71 -9.10 10.19
CA SER A 106 1.99 -7.85 10.92
C SER A 106 3.40 -7.74 11.48
N SER A 107 4.02 -8.87 11.85
CA SER A 107 5.40 -8.91 12.36
C SER A 107 6.44 -8.51 11.32
N ALA A 108 6.15 -8.65 10.02
CA ALA A 108 7.05 -8.26 8.94
C ALA A 108 6.90 -6.79 8.53
N VAL A 109 5.84 -6.11 9.01
CA VAL A 109 5.51 -4.74 8.58
C VAL A 109 6.62 -3.72 8.91
N PRO A 110 7.22 -3.70 10.11
CA PRO A 110 8.21 -2.67 10.44
C PRO A 110 9.38 -2.62 9.45
N GLU A 111 9.94 -3.78 9.10
CA GLU A 111 11.04 -3.89 8.14
C GLU A 111 10.61 -3.43 6.72
N ILE A 112 9.40 -3.82 6.29
CA ILE A 112 8.86 -3.42 4.99
C ILE A 112 8.62 -1.90 4.91
N VAL A 113 8.19 -1.29 6.03
CA VAL A 113 7.99 0.16 6.12
C VAL A 113 9.31 0.90 6.01
N GLU A 114 10.37 0.43 6.67
CA GLU A 114 11.70 1.01 6.54
C GLU A 114 12.21 0.94 5.09
N GLU A 115 12.05 -0.21 4.43
CA GLU A 115 12.35 -0.36 3.01
C GLU A 115 11.52 0.58 2.13
N ALA A 116 10.22 0.74 2.43
CA ALA A 116 9.32 1.61 1.68
C ALA A 116 9.73 3.08 1.79
N ILE A 117 10.13 3.53 2.99
CA ILE A 117 10.66 4.88 3.22
C ILE A 117 11.95 5.09 2.42
N ALA A 118 12.87 4.12 2.46
CA ALA A 118 14.12 4.17 1.70
C ALA A 118 13.88 4.19 0.18
N ALA A 119 12.85 3.49 -0.30
CA ALA A 119 12.41 3.50 -1.70
C ALA A 119 11.67 4.79 -2.11
N GLY A 120 11.38 5.69 -1.16
CA GLY A 120 10.74 6.98 -1.41
C GLY A 120 9.21 6.92 -1.56
N ALA A 121 8.59 5.83 -1.08
CA ALA A 121 7.14 5.63 -1.11
C ALA A 121 6.38 6.81 -0.52
N LYS A 122 5.25 7.14 -1.12
CA LYS A 122 4.33 8.20 -0.67
C LYS A 122 3.18 7.65 0.14
N VAL A 123 2.84 6.39 -0.09
CA VAL A 123 1.72 5.72 0.55
C VAL A 123 2.15 4.30 0.92
N ILE A 124 1.82 3.92 2.15
CA ILE A 124 1.87 2.54 2.61
C ILE A 124 0.42 2.09 2.75
N TRP A 125 0.05 1.04 2.03
CA TRP A 125 -1.27 0.45 2.03
C TRP A 125 -1.20 -0.91 2.72
N MET A 126 -2.00 -1.07 3.77
CA MET A 126 -2.04 -2.29 4.58
C MET A 126 -3.45 -2.85 4.57
N GLN A 127 -3.57 -4.18 4.48
CA GLN A 127 -4.86 -4.85 4.51
C GLN A 127 -5.50 -4.79 5.91
N LEU A 128 -6.83 -4.77 5.95
CA LEU A 128 -7.62 -4.78 7.19
C LEU A 128 -7.26 -6.02 8.03
N GLY A 129 -6.83 -5.80 9.27
CA GLY A 129 -6.40 -6.86 10.21
C GLY A 129 -4.89 -7.00 10.39
N VAL A 130 -4.10 -6.36 9.52
CA VAL A 130 -2.66 -6.17 9.73
C VAL A 130 -2.48 -4.81 10.40
N ILE A 131 -2.26 -4.78 11.71
CA ILE A 131 -2.06 -3.53 12.48
C ILE A 131 -0.75 -3.62 13.22
N HIS A 132 0.10 -2.63 13.00
CA HIS A 132 1.31 -2.42 13.79
C HIS A 132 1.43 -0.92 14.06
N GLU A 133 0.91 -0.45 15.19
CA GLU A 133 0.78 1.00 15.49
C GLU A 133 2.10 1.77 15.46
N GLN A 134 3.23 1.12 15.72
CA GLN A 134 4.55 1.75 15.67
C GLN A 134 5.11 1.89 14.23
N ALA A 135 4.53 1.18 13.26
CA ALA A 135 5.01 1.13 11.88
C ALA A 135 4.03 1.75 10.87
N ALA A 136 2.77 2.00 11.28
CA ALA A 136 1.80 2.79 10.53
C ALA A 136 2.06 4.30 10.70
#